data_AF-A0A521V8D9-F1
#
_entry.id   AF-A0A521V8D9-F1
#
_cell.length_a   1.000
_cell.length_b   1.000
_cell.length_c   1.000
_cell.angle_alpha   90.00
_cell.angle_beta   90.00
_cell.angle_gamma   90.00
#
_symmetry.space_group_name_H-M   'P 1'
#
loop_
_entity.id
_entity.type
_entity.pdbx_description
1 polymer ?
#
loop_
_entity_poly.entity_id
_entity_poly.type
_entity_poly.pdbx_seq_one_letter_code
_entity_poly.pdbx_strand_id
1 'polypeptide(L)'
;MDNRRLAITTLCLAALLAAGCAENRYREEEGFGDAVRAAKSRQIINPDASRNSARPDGMDGPSAKSTVDRYQKSFEIPPPPVNVFTIGVGSGTGAGAQ
;
A
#
# COMPACT_ATOMS: atom_id res chain seq x y z
N MET A 1 -37.31 52.41 11.55
CA MET A 1 -37.66 51.54 10.40
C MET A 1 -36.74 50.31 10.36
N ASP A 2 -36.35 49.77 11.52
CA ASP A 2 -35.07 49.04 11.61
C ASP A 2 -35.21 47.58 12.06
N ASN A 3 -36.24 47.24 12.84
CA ASN A 3 -36.44 45.87 13.33
C ASN A 3 -36.84 44.89 12.21
N ARG A 4 -37.60 45.34 11.21
CA ARG A 4 -37.99 44.49 10.07
C ARG A 4 -36.80 44.19 9.16
N ARG A 5 -35.87 45.15 9.02
CA ARG A 5 -34.65 44.96 8.22
C ARG A 5 -33.66 44.04 8.95
N LEU A 6 -33.49 44.23 10.26
CA LEU A 6 -32.68 43.35 11.12
C LEU A 6 -33.19 41.91 11.13
N ALA A 7 -34.50 41.70 11.25
CA ALA A 7 -35.11 40.37 11.22
C ALA A 7 -34.94 39.65 9.87
N ILE A 8 -34.99 40.39 8.76
CA ILE A 8 -34.75 39.82 7.43
C ILE A 8 -33.28 39.42 7.27
N THR A 9 -32.35 40.26 7.71
CA THR A 9 -30.91 39.94 7.62
C THR A 9 -30.51 38.74 8.47
N THR A 10 -31.05 38.60 9.68
CA THR A 10 -30.76 37.44 10.54
C THR A 10 -31.37 36.16 9.98
N LEU A 11 -32.57 36.22 9.40
CA LEU A 11 -33.20 35.07 8.74
C LEU A 11 -32.40 34.61 7.52
N CYS A 12 -31.94 35.54 6.67
CA CYS A 12 -31.10 35.21 5.52
C CYS A 12 -29.77 34.58 5.95
N LEU A 13 -29.13 35.11 7.00
CA LEU A 13 -27.88 34.56 7.52
C LEU A 13 -28.08 33.15 8.10
N ALA A 14 -29.17 32.94 8.84
CA ALA A 14 -29.52 31.62 9.39
C ALA A 14 -29.79 30.60 8.27
N ALA A 15 -30.47 31.00 7.18
CA ALA A 15 -30.73 30.13 6.05
C ALA A 15 -29.45 29.70 5.31
N LEU A 16 -28.49 30.63 5.14
CA LEU A 16 -27.19 30.32 4.53
C LEU A 16 -26.37 29.36 5.40
N LEU A 17 -26.40 29.52 6.73
CA LEU A 17 -25.72 28.62 7.66
C LEU A 17 -26.35 27.22 7.70
N ALA A 18 -27.68 27.13 7.58
CA ALA A 18 -28.40 25.86 7.58
C ALA A 18 -28.23 25.05 6.29
N ALA A 19 -28.00 25.71 5.14
CA ALA A 19 -27.81 25.04 3.86
C ALA A 19 -26.61 24.07 3.86
N GLY A 20 -25.54 24.38 4.60
CA GLY A 20 -24.38 23.49 4.72
C GLY A 20 -24.63 22.22 5.55
N CYS A 21 -25.61 22.23 6.45
CA CYS A 21 -25.94 21.08 7.32
C CYS A 21 -26.83 20.04 6.62
N ALA A 22 -27.54 20.43 5.57
CA ALA A 22 -28.39 19.54 4.77
C ALA A 22 -27.67 18.99 3.53
N GLU A 23 -26.40 19.34 3.32
CA GLU A 23 -25.58 18.87 2.21
C GLU A 23 -25.29 17.38 2.38
N ASN A 24 -26.11 16.55 1.74
CA ASN A 24 -25.97 15.11 1.78
C ASN A 24 -24.77 14.72 0.89
N ARG A 25 -23.57 14.70 1.48
CA ARG A 25 -22.28 14.39 0.83
C ARG A 25 -22.24 13.00 0.17
N TYR A 26 -23.23 12.17 0.43
CA TYR A 26 -23.39 10.82 -0.12
C TYR A 26 -24.48 10.71 -1.20
N ARG A 27 -25.04 11.83 -1.69
CA ARG A 27 -25.82 11.76 -2.92
C ARG A 27 -24.85 11.37 -4.02
N GLU A 28 -25.16 10.30 -4.76
CA GLU A 28 -24.34 9.88 -5.90
C GLU A 28 -24.12 11.08 -6.80
N GLU A 29 -22.88 11.59 -6.79
CA GLU A 29 -22.51 12.70 -7.65
C GLU A 29 -22.75 12.22 -9.09
N GLU A 30 -23.55 12.97 -9.85
CA GLU A 30 -23.70 12.74 -11.28
C GLU A 30 -22.29 12.85 -11.91
N GLY A 31 -21.65 11.71 -12.12
CA GLY A 31 -20.25 11.64 -12.56
C GLY A 31 -19.29 10.88 -11.64
N PHE A 32 -19.73 10.26 -10.55
CA PHE A 32 -18.86 9.40 -9.73
C PHE A 32 -18.10 8.37 -10.58
N GLY A 33 -18.79 7.72 -11.52
CA GLY A 33 -18.18 6.78 -12.45
C GLY A 33 -17.11 7.42 -13.36
N ASP A 34 -17.32 8.67 -13.79
CA ASP A 34 -16.33 9.42 -14.58
C ASP A 34 -15.12 9.81 -13.73
N ALA A 35 -15.33 10.25 -12.49
CA ALA A 35 -14.26 10.54 -11.54
C ALA A 35 -13.41 9.30 -11.24
N VAL A 36 -14.04 8.15 -11.02
CA VAL A 36 -13.33 6.86 -10.82
C VAL A 36 -12.57 6.46 -12.08
N ARG A 37 -13.18 6.55 -13.27
CA ARG A 37 -12.49 6.24 -14.54
C ARG A 37 -11.30 7.18 -14.79
N ALA A 38 -11.46 8.46 -14.48
CA ALA A 38 -10.40 9.45 -14.60
C ALA A 38 -9.27 9.21 -13.59
N ALA A 39 -9.58 8.88 -12.33
CA ALA A 39 -8.59 8.50 -11.33
C ALA A 39 -7.83 7.24 -11.73
N LYS A 40 -8.56 6.20 -12.16
CA LYS A 40 -7.99 4.95 -12.66
C LYS A 40 -7.05 5.18 -13.85
N SER A 41 -7.46 6.00 -14.83
CA SER A 41 -6.61 6.31 -16.00
C SER A 41 -5.27 6.94 -15.62
N ARG A 42 -5.21 7.71 -14.52
CA ARG A 42 -3.97 8.32 -14.02
C ARG A 42 -3.08 7.35 -13.24
N GLN A 43 -3.65 6.26 -12.74
CA GLN A 43 -2.92 5.24 -11.97
C GLN A 43 -2.47 4.05 -12.83
N ILE A 44 -3.04 3.89 -14.03
CA ILE A 44 -2.65 2.85 -14.96
C ILE A 44 -1.31 3.22 -15.61
N ILE A 45 -0.27 2.44 -15.29
CA ILE A 45 1.08 2.59 -15.87
C ILE A 45 1.08 2.21 -17.36
N ASN A 46 0.36 1.15 -17.73
CA ASN A 46 0.28 0.68 -19.12
C ASN A 46 -1.19 0.44 -19.52
N PRO A 47 -1.81 1.36 -20.29
CA PRO A 47 -3.20 1.23 -20.72
C PRO A 47 -3.43 0.10 -21.72
N ASP A 48 -2.42 -0.30 -22.48
CA ASP A 48 -2.49 -1.37 -23.48
C ASP A 48 -2.04 -2.75 -22.92
N ALA A 49 -1.89 -2.89 -21.60
CA ALA A 49 -1.39 -4.11 -20.97
C ALA A 49 -2.19 -5.37 -21.35
N SER A 50 -3.50 -5.26 -21.60
CA SER A 50 -4.36 -6.39 -22.01
C SER A 50 -4.05 -6.90 -23.42
N ARG A 51 -3.45 -6.06 -24.27
CA ARG A 51 -3.09 -6.40 -25.65
C ARG A 51 -1.65 -6.91 -25.74
N ASN A 52 -0.88 -6.76 -24.67
CA ASN A 52 0.49 -7.22 -24.61
C ASN A 52 0.53 -8.72 -24.30
N SER A 53 0.94 -9.52 -25.28
CA SER A 53 1.18 -10.96 -25.12
C SER A 53 2.62 -11.28 -24.70
N ALA A 54 3.50 -10.28 -24.60
CA ALA A 54 4.85 -10.48 -24.10
C ALA A 54 4.80 -10.90 -22.63
N ARG A 55 5.74 -11.76 -22.24
CA ARG A 55 5.95 -12.09 -20.83
C ARG A 55 6.30 -10.80 -20.07
N PRO A 56 5.64 -10.49 -18.94
CA PRO A 56 6.00 -9.34 -18.12
C PRO A 56 7.47 -9.42 -17.69
N ASP A 57 8.19 -8.30 -17.73
CA ASP A 57 9.55 -8.22 -17.23
C ASP A 57 9.57 -8.51 -15.72
N GLY A 58 10.55 -9.31 -15.27
CA GLY A 58 10.77 -9.63 -13.85
C GLY A 58 10.67 -11.11 -13.52
N MET A 59 10.21 -11.41 -12.30
CA MET A 59 10.16 -12.75 -11.72
C MET A 59 8.89 -13.49 -12.19
N ASP A 60 9.02 -14.77 -12.56
CA ASP A 60 7.88 -15.61 -12.91
C ASP A 60 7.05 -15.99 -11.67
N GLY A 61 5.76 -16.29 -11.88
CA GLY A 61 4.81 -16.58 -10.79
C GLY A 61 5.29 -17.67 -9.81
N PRO A 62 5.81 -18.83 -10.27
CA PRO A 62 6.37 -19.85 -9.39
C PRO A 62 7.53 -19.35 -8.52
N SER A 63 8.49 -18.62 -9.10
CA SER A 63 9.62 -18.07 -8.34
C SER A 63 9.15 -16.99 -7.35
N ALA A 64 8.18 -16.14 -7.73
CA ALA A 64 7.60 -15.13 -6.86
C ALA A 64 6.90 -15.77 -5.65
N LYS A 65 6.12 -16.83 -5.89
CA LYS A 65 5.50 -17.61 -4.81
C LYS A 65 6.55 -18.20 -3.86
N SER A 66 7.55 -18.90 -4.39
CA SER A 66 8.57 -19.53 -3.55
C SER A 66 9.37 -18.52 -2.72
N THR A 67 9.60 -17.32 -3.27
CA THR A 67 10.25 -16.21 -2.56
C THR A 67 9.42 -15.74 -1.36
N VAL A 68 8.11 -15.51 -1.55
CA VAL A 68 7.20 -15.11 -0.46
C VAL A 68 7.07 -16.21 0.58
N ASP A 69 6.91 -17.46 0.15
CA ASP A 69 6.81 -18.61 1.06
C ASP A 69 8.08 -18.74 1.93
N ARG A 70 9.27 -18.58 1.32
CA ARG A 70 10.55 -18.61 2.06
C ARG A 70 10.69 -17.44 3.02
N TYR A 71 10.26 -16.25 2.62
CA TYR A 71 10.25 -15.07 3.48
C TYR A 71 9.38 -15.30 4.72
N GLN A 72 8.15 -15.78 4.55
CA GLN A 72 7.25 -16.08 5.67
C GLN A 72 7.84 -17.15 6.59
N LYS A 73 8.34 -18.25 6.01
CA LYS A 73 8.96 -19.35 6.77
C LYS A 73 10.20 -18.93 7.56
N SER A 74 10.90 -17.87 7.15
CA SER A 74 12.05 -17.34 7.90
C SER A 74 11.67 -16.79 9.27
N PHE A 75 10.40 -16.40 9.49
CA PHE A 75 9.90 -15.95 10.79
C PHE A 75 9.38 -17.08 11.67
N GLU A 76 9.11 -18.25 11.10
CA GLU A 76 8.63 -19.43 11.83
C GLU A 76 9.78 -20.26 12.43
N ILE A 77 10.96 -20.20 11.81
CA ILE A 77 12.09 -21.05 12.16
C ILE A 77 13.11 -20.22 12.96
N PRO A 78 13.31 -20.51 14.27
CA PRO A 78 14.44 -19.96 15.00
C PRO A 78 15.73 -20.29 14.23
N PRO A 79 16.65 -19.33 14.05
CA PRO A 79 17.87 -19.58 13.30
C PRO A 79 18.55 -20.83 13.88
N PRO A 80 18.85 -21.85 13.06
CA PRO A 80 19.47 -23.07 13.56
C PRO A 80 20.76 -22.70 14.29
N PRO A 81 21.07 -23.37 15.42
CA PRO A 81 22.30 -23.09 16.15
C PRO A 81 23.48 -23.21 15.17
N VAL A 82 24.16 -22.09 14.97
CA VAL A 82 25.37 -22.05 14.16
C VAL A 82 26.44 -22.83 14.92
N ASN A 83 26.63 -24.09 14.54
CA ASN A 83 27.75 -24.88 15.03
C ASN A 83 29.02 -24.31 14.37
N VAL A 84 29.61 -23.31 15.02
CA VAL A 84 30.92 -22.79 14.63
C VAL A 84 31.91 -23.93 14.87
N PHE A 85 32.25 -24.67 13.81
CA PHE A 85 33.39 -25.58 13.86
C PHE A 85 34.63 -24.70 13.96
N THR A 86 35.10 -24.46 15.18
CA THR A 86 36.46 -23.96 15.41
C THR A 86 37.40 -25.07 14.96
N ILE A 87 37.76 -25.06 13.68
CA ILE A 87 38.86 -25.87 13.16
C ILE A 87 40.09 -25.38 13.92
N GLY A 88 40.55 -26.20 14.88
CA GLY A 88 41.72 -25.93 15.68
C GLY A 88 42.94 -25.90 14.79
N VAL A 89 43.28 -24.73 14.26
CA VAL A 89 44.60 -24.45 13.68
C VAL A 89 45.55 -24.21 14.86
N GLY A 90 45.78 -25.25 15.65
CA GLY A 90 46.88 -25.35 16.59
C GLY A 90 48.09 -25.79 15.80
N SER A 91 48.94 -24.83 15.49
CA SER A 91 50.29 -25.02 14.94
C SER A 91 51.04 -26.13 15.69
N GLY A 92 51.27 -27.23 14.98
CA GLY A 92 52.29 -28.27 15.18
C GLY A 92 52.83 -28.53 16.59
N THR A 93 52.25 -29.50 17.29
CA THR A 93 53.01 -30.37 18.19
C THR A 93 53.50 -31.59 17.40
N GLY A 94 54.69 -31.49 16.82
CA GLY A 94 55.46 -32.66 16.46
C GLY A 94 55.99 -33.30 17.75
N ALA A 95 55.43 -34.45 18.14
CA ALA A 95 55.92 -35.27 19.23
C ALA A 95 56.05 -36.72 18.77
N GLY A 96 57.26 -37.28 18.86
CA GLY A 96 57.47 -38.72 19.02
C GLY A 96 58.37 -39.40 17.98
N ALA A 97 59.66 -39.51 18.33
CA ALA A 97 60.52 -40.69 18.19
C ALA A 97 60.17 -41.76 17.12
N GLN A 98 60.96 -41.77 16.05
CA GLN A 98 61.67 -42.93 15.50
C GLN A 98 62.78 -42.46 14.56
#